data_AF-A0A534PMU6-F1
#
_entry.id   AF-A0A534PMU6-F1
#
_cell.length_a   1.000
_cell.length_b   1.000
_cell.length_c   1.000
_cell.angle_alpha   90.00
_cell.angle_beta   90.00
_cell.angle_gamma   90.00
#
_symmetry.space_group_name_H-M   'P 1'
#
loop_
_entity.id
_entity.type
_entity.pdbx_description
1 polymer ?
#
loop_
_entity_poly.entity_id
_entity_poly.type
_entity_poly.pdbx_seq_one_letter_code
_entity_poly.pdbx_strand_id
1 'polypeptide(L)'
;MEPLGAFDPLVAPVTGLLLGALGVLSAAALLELSRTLAETYKGRWFAGNGRDVFHVAAVGVLASTFFLNGLPPALACFVSATVAIFPLLLLDSLPARRPPRLAFLVALFAVLAAPPLLEPRSIVDACNAIARSLFH
;
A
#
# COMPACT_ATOMS: atom_id res chain seq x y z
N MET A 1 28.10 -9.23 3.60
CA MET A 1 27.11 -9.01 2.54
C MET A 1 25.81 -8.68 3.25
N GLU A 2 25.08 -7.64 2.85
CA GLU A 2 23.80 -7.30 3.51
C GLU A 2 22.76 -8.40 3.23
N PRO A 3 21.98 -8.87 4.23
CA PRO A 3 21.01 -9.95 4.07
C PRO A 3 19.98 -9.71 2.95
N LEU A 4 19.50 -8.47 2.83
CA LEU A 4 18.57 -8.05 1.78
C LEU A 4 19.29 -7.51 0.54
N GLY A 5 20.63 -7.42 0.53
CA GLY A 5 21.40 -6.76 -0.53
C GLY A 5 21.34 -5.23 -0.46
N ALA A 6 21.94 -4.57 -1.46
CA ALA A 6 21.87 -3.13 -1.66
C ALA A 6 20.78 -2.81 -2.68
N PHE A 7 19.82 -1.97 -2.29
CA PHE A 7 18.72 -1.55 -3.15
C PHE A 7 18.70 -0.03 -3.26
N ASP A 8 18.78 0.45 -4.50
CA ASP A 8 18.67 1.86 -4.83
C ASP A 8 17.35 2.15 -5.54
N PRO A 9 16.82 3.38 -5.42
CA PRO A 9 15.63 3.78 -6.16
C PRO A 9 15.81 3.61 -7.68
N LEU A 10 14.78 3.10 -8.35
CA LEU A 10 14.76 2.95 -9.81
C LEU A 10 14.38 4.24 -10.53
N VAL A 11 13.83 5.21 -9.80
CA VAL A 11 13.38 6.50 -10.33
C VAL A 11 13.92 7.65 -9.47
N ALA A 12 13.99 8.84 -10.06
CA ALA A 12 14.36 10.04 -9.33
C ALA A 12 13.36 10.35 -8.19
N PRO A 13 13.78 10.98 -7.08
CA PRO A 13 12.93 11.19 -5.89
C PRO A 13 11.59 11.87 -6.18
N VAL A 14 11.59 12.94 -6.99
CA VAL A 14 10.36 13.66 -7.36
C VAL A 14 9.40 12.76 -8.15
N THR A 15 9.92 11.99 -9.09
CA THR A 15 9.14 11.01 -9.86
C THR A 15 8.60 9.91 -8.95
N GLY A 16 9.42 9.41 -8.02
CA GLY A 16 9.02 8.43 -7.02
C GLY A 16 7.88 8.91 -6.14
N LEU A 17 7.92 10.17 -5.70
CA LEU A 17 6.83 10.80 -4.94
C LEU A 17 5.55 10.96 -5.75
N LEU A 18 5.63 11.40 -7.00
CA LEU A 18 4.47 11.51 -7.88
C LEU A 18 3.83 10.14 -8.13
N LEU A 19 4.64 9.11 -8.39
CA LEU A 19 4.17 7.75 -8.54
C LEU A 19 3.56 7.22 -7.23
N GLY A 20 4.17 7.54 -6.09
CA GLY A 20 3.64 7.23 -4.76
C GLY A 20 2.26 7.86 -4.52
N ALA A 21 2.11 9.15 -4.82
CA ALA A 21 0.83 9.85 -4.71
C ALA A 21 -0.25 9.24 -5.63
N LEU A 22 0.10 8.94 -6.89
CA LEU A 22 -0.79 8.24 -7.81
C LEU A 22 -1.15 6.84 -7.30
N GLY A 23 -0.21 6.13 -6.70
CA GLY A 23 -0.44 4.81 -6.10
C GLY A 23 -1.40 4.87 -4.92
N VAL A 24 -1.23 5.85 -4.03
CA VAL A 24 -2.14 6.11 -2.89
C VAL A 24 -3.55 6.42 -3.38
N LEU A 25 -3.69 7.32 -4.36
CA LEU A 25 -4.99 7.67 -4.95
C LEU A 25 -5.65 6.44 -5.61
N SER A 26 -4.88 5.65 -6.35
CA SER A 26 -5.35 4.45 -7.03
C SER A 26 -5.80 3.37 -6.04
N ALA A 27 -5.01 3.12 -4.98
CA ALA A 27 -5.35 2.16 -3.93
C ALA A 27 -6.64 2.57 -3.20
N ALA A 28 -6.76 3.83 -2.81
CA ALA A 28 -7.98 4.35 -2.18
C ALA A 28 -9.20 4.24 -3.10
N ALA A 29 -9.04 4.58 -4.39
CA ALA A 29 -10.10 4.47 -5.39
C ALA A 29 -10.54 3.01 -5.63
N LEU A 30 -9.61 2.06 -5.63
CA LEU A 30 -9.91 0.63 -5.76
C LEU A 30 -10.72 0.10 -4.58
N LEU A 31 -10.38 0.50 -3.34
CA LEU A 31 -11.16 0.12 -2.15
C LEU A 31 -12.56 0.75 -2.17
N GLU A 32 -12.67 2.03 -2.55
CA GLU A 32 -13.96 2.71 -2.68
C GLU A 32 -14.82 2.10 -3.79
N LEU A 33 -14.21 1.71 -4.91
CA LEU A 33 -14.87 1.03 -6.02
C LEU A 33 -15.38 -0.34 -5.59
N SER A 34 -14.56 -1.13 -4.89
CA SER A 34 -14.93 -2.43 -4.33
C SER A 34 -16.21 -2.33 -3.50
N ARG A 35 -16.24 -1.38 -2.56
CA ARG A 35 -17.41 -1.13 -1.71
C ARG A 35 -18.62 -0.67 -2.52
N THR A 36 -18.42 0.29 -3.43
CA THR A 36 -19.49 0.82 -4.27
C THR A 36 -20.15 -0.29 -5.10
N LEU A 37 -19.37 -1.20 -5.66
CA LEU A 37 -19.88 -2.32 -6.44
C LEU A 37 -20.61 -3.33 -5.56
N ALA A 38 -20.11 -3.62 -4.36
CA ALA A 38 -20.80 -4.47 -3.39
C ALA A 38 -22.17 -3.89 -2.97
N GLU A 39 -22.24 -2.59 -2.71
CA GLU A 39 -23.49 -1.88 -2.38
C GLU A 39 -24.47 -1.86 -3.55
N THR A 40 -23.98 -1.61 -4.77
CA THR A 40 -24.81 -1.47 -5.98
C THR A 40 -25.37 -2.79 -6.47
N TYR A 41 -24.53 -3.82 -6.57
CA TYR A 41 -24.90 -5.09 -7.20
C TYR A 41 -25.42 -6.12 -6.20
N LYS A 42 -25.22 -5.92 -4.88
CA LYS A 42 -25.65 -6.81 -3.78
C LYS A 42 -25.37 -8.31 -4.04
N GLY A 43 -24.40 -8.60 -4.89
CA GLY A 43 -24.12 -9.94 -5.40
C GLY A 43 -23.07 -10.66 -4.56
N ARG A 44 -23.23 -11.97 -4.40
CA ARG A 44 -22.28 -12.83 -3.65
C ARG A 44 -20.85 -12.73 -4.17
N TRP A 45 -20.66 -12.42 -5.46
CA TRP A 45 -19.34 -12.25 -6.06
C TRP A 45 -18.57 -11.07 -5.45
N PHE A 46 -19.21 -9.89 -5.34
CA PHE A 46 -18.57 -8.70 -4.76
C PHE A 46 -18.43 -8.78 -3.23
N ALA A 47 -19.26 -9.57 -2.56
CA ALA A 47 -19.11 -9.88 -1.14
C ALA A 47 -17.98 -10.90 -0.85
N GLY A 48 -17.49 -11.62 -1.87
CA GLY A 48 -16.42 -12.60 -1.78
C GLY A 48 -15.27 -12.25 -2.74
N ASN A 49 -15.06 -13.08 -3.76
CA ASN A 49 -13.91 -13.02 -4.67
C ASN A 49 -13.65 -11.64 -5.30
N GLY A 50 -14.69 -10.89 -5.64
CA GLY A 50 -14.55 -9.55 -6.22
C GLY A 50 -13.84 -8.58 -5.27
N ARG A 51 -14.18 -8.63 -3.98
CA ARG A 51 -13.54 -7.80 -2.96
C ARG A 51 -12.04 -8.09 -2.85
N ASP A 52 -11.68 -9.36 -2.84
CA ASP A 52 -10.30 -9.80 -2.68
C ASP A 52 -9.44 -9.38 -3.89
N VAL A 53 -10.00 -9.40 -5.10
CA VAL A 53 -9.33 -8.88 -6.31
C VAL A 53 -9.01 -7.39 -6.16
N PHE A 54 -9.96 -6.57 -5.70
CA PHE A 54 -9.71 -5.13 -5.50
C PHE A 54 -8.69 -4.88 -4.38
N HIS A 55 -8.72 -5.67 -3.31
CA HIS A 55 -7.76 -5.56 -2.21
C HIS A 55 -6.35 -5.90 -2.68
N VAL A 56 -6.19 -7.03 -3.38
CA VAL A 56 -4.89 -7.44 -3.94
C VAL A 56 -4.39 -6.44 -4.97
N ALA A 57 -5.28 -5.88 -5.81
CA ALA A 57 -4.92 -4.83 -6.76
C ALA A 57 -4.44 -3.56 -6.05
N ALA A 58 -5.13 -3.12 -4.99
CA ALA A 58 -4.74 -1.95 -4.20
C ALA A 58 -3.37 -2.13 -3.53
N VAL A 59 -3.14 -3.30 -2.92
CA VAL A 59 -1.85 -3.69 -2.33
C VAL A 59 -0.77 -3.76 -3.41
N GLY A 60 -1.06 -4.36 -4.57
CA GLY A 60 -0.12 -4.51 -5.67
C GLY A 60 0.34 -3.18 -6.28
N VAL A 61 -0.56 -2.20 -6.37
CA VAL A 61 -0.20 -0.83 -6.80
C VAL A 61 0.77 -0.20 -5.81
N LEU A 62 0.51 -0.30 -4.51
CA LEU A 62 1.43 0.20 -3.47
C LEU A 62 2.77 -0.55 -3.45
N ALA A 63 2.75 -1.87 -3.61
CA ALA A 63 3.98 -2.67 -3.70
C ALA A 63 4.84 -2.21 -4.88
N SER A 64 4.21 -1.93 -6.02
CA SER A 64 4.90 -1.45 -7.22
C SER A 64 5.53 -0.08 -6.99
N THR A 65 4.82 0.87 -6.36
CA THR A 65 5.37 2.20 -6.07
C THR A 65 6.51 2.13 -5.06
N PHE A 66 6.39 1.30 -4.03
CA PHE A 66 7.44 1.08 -3.03
C PHE A 66 8.69 0.45 -3.64
N PHE A 67 8.52 -0.54 -4.52
CA PHE A 67 9.63 -1.15 -5.26
C PHE A 67 10.37 -0.12 -6.13
N LEU A 68 9.63 0.70 -6.88
CA LEU A 68 10.24 1.76 -7.70
C LEU A 68 11.01 2.80 -6.86
N ASN A 69 10.59 3.04 -5.63
CA ASN A 69 11.27 3.92 -4.69
C ASN A 69 12.46 3.25 -3.96
N GLY A 70 12.79 1.99 -4.25
CA GLY A 70 14.01 1.35 -3.76
C GLY A 70 13.80 0.35 -2.62
N LEU A 71 12.56 -0.08 -2.35
CA LEU A 71 12.33 -1.22 -1.47
C LEU A 71 12.58 -2.55 -2.22
N PRO A 72 13.27 -3.53 -1.62
CA PRO A 72 13.37 -4.88 -2.17
C PRO A 72 11.99 -5.49 -2.42
N PRO A 73 11.78 -6.31 -3.47
CA PRO A 73 10.44 -6.79 -3.85
C PRO A 73 9.64 -7.43 -2.71
N ALA A 74 10.27 -8.32 -1.93
CA ALA A 74 9.62 -8.98 -0.81
C ALA A 74 9.21 -7.98 0.29
N LEU A 75 10.07 -6.99 0.56
CA LEU A 75 9.81 -5.95 1.56
C LEU A 75 8.74 -4.96 1.07
N ALA A 76 8.75 -4.60 -0.21
CA ALA A 76 7.72 -3.78 -0.83
C ALA A 76 6.34 -4.45 -0.71
N CYS A 77 6.23 -5.75 -0.98
CA CYS A 77 5.01 -6.52 -0.76
C CYS A 77 4.60 -6.53 0.72
N PHE A 78 5.52 -6.82 1.64
CA PHE A 78 5.22 -6.86 3.07
C PHE A 78 4.74 -5.51 3.62
N VAL A 79 5.45 -4.42 3.27
CA VAL A 79 5.11 -3.06 3.71
C VAL A 79 3.80 -2.61 3.08
N SER A 80 3.56 -2.88 1.79
CA SER A 80 2.28 -2.56 1.14
C SER A 80 1.09 -3.26 1.79
N ALA A 81 1.22 -4.54 2.13
CA ALA A 81 0.20 -5.27 2.86
C ALA A 81 -0.03 -4.65 4.25
N THR A 82 1.04 -4.32 4.97
CA THR A 82 0.99 -3.68 6.29
C THR A 82 0.27 -2.32 6.24
N VAL A 83 0.62 -1.48 5.28
CA VAL A 83 -0.02 -0.18 5.04
C VAL A 83 -1.51 -0.34 4.74
N ALA A 84 -1.90 -1.40 4.03
CA ALA A 84 -3.31 -1.65 3.69
C ALA A 84 -4.15 -2.18 4.86
N ILE A 85 -3.56 -2.70 5.95
CA ILE A 85 -4.31 -3.28 7.08
C ILE A 85 -5.32 -2.28 7.65
N PHE A 86 -4.87 -1.08 8.06
CA PHE A 86 -5.77 -0.11 8.69
C PHE A 86 -6.87 0.41 7.75
N PRO A 87 -6.57 0.80 6.49
CA PRO A 87 -7.60 1.14 5.51
C PRO A 87 -8.65 0.06 5.33
N LEU A 88 -8.22 -1.22 5.25
CA LEU A 88 -9.13 -2.35 5.09
C LEU A 88 -9.99 -2.60 6.33
N LEU A 89 -9.42 -2.51 7.53
CA LEU A 89 -10.16 -2.68 8.80
C LEU A 89 -11.18 -1.56 9.03
N LEU A 90 -10.85 -0.34 8.62
CA LEU A 90 -11.71 0.81 8.85
C LEU A 90 -12.77 0.98 7.75
N LEU A 91 -12.59 0.39 6.57
CA LEU A 91 -13.45 0.59 5.40
C LEU A 91 -14.94 0.49 5.72
N ASP A 92 -15.33 -0.47 6.55
CA ASP A 92 -16.72 -0.73 6.96
C ASP A 92 -17.28 0.23 8.00
N SER A 93 -16.40 0.89 8.76
CA SER A 93 -16.75 1.88 9.78
C SER A 93 -16.79 3.31 9.25
N LEU A 94 -16.41 3.53 7.97
CA LEU A 94 -16.36 4.86 7.39
C LEU A 94 -17.75 5.42 7.05
N PRO A 95 -17.89 6.76 6.94
CA PRO A 95 -19.16 7.40 6.58
C PRO A 95 -19.80 6.80 5.33
N ALA A 96 -21.13 6.74 5.32
CA ALA A 96 -21.89 6.21 4.18
C ALA A 96 -21.72 7.06 2.90
N ARG A 97 -21.43 8.36 3.05
CA ARG A 97 -21.23 9.27 1.92
C ARG A 97 -19.85 9.03 1.28
N ARG A 98 -19.83 8.88 -0.05
CA ARG A 98 -18.61 8.58 -0.83
C ARG A 98 -17.49 9.63 -0.69
N PRO A 99 -17.74 10.95 -0.85
CA PRO A 99 -16.66 11.93 -0.82
C PRO A 99 -15.83 11.95 0.49
N PRO A 100 -16.43 12.01 1.69
CA PRO A 100 -15.65 12.01 2.93
C PRO A 100 -14.94 10.67 3.18
N ARG A 101 -15.53 9.55 2.76
CA ARG A 101 -14.92 8.22 2.88
C ARG A 101 -13.68 8.09 2.03
N LEU A 102 -13.74 8.47 0.75
CA LEU A 102 -12.59 8.44 -0.14
C LEU A 102 -11.48 9.38 0.36
N ALA A 103 -11.83 10.60 0.80
CA ALA A 103 -10.87 11.53 1.38
C ALA A 103 -10.16 10.95 2.61
N PHE A 104 -10.91 10.26 3.48
CA PHE A 104 -10.34 9.57 4.65
C PHE A 104 -9.39 8.44 4.23
N LEU A 105 -9.78 7.60 3.27
CA LEU A 105 -8.94 6.52 2.76
C LEU A 105 -7.65 7.06 2.16
N VAL A 106 -7.72 8.12 1.35
CA VAL A 106 -6.55 8.79 0.76
C VAL A 106 -5.64 9.32 1.86
N ALA A 107 -6.19 10.04 2.85
CA ALA A 107 -5.40 10.58 3.96
C ALA A 107 -4.71 9.46 4.76
N LEU A 108 -5.43 8.38 5.06
CA LEU A 108 -4.89 7.25 5.82
C LEU A 108 -3.79 6.53 5.05
N PHE A 109 -4.01 6.22 3.77
CA PHE A 109 -2.98 5.64 2.91
C PHE A 109 -1.77 6.57 2.77
N ALA A 110 -1.99 7.88 2.59
CA ALA A 110 -0.89 8.85 2.47
C ALA A 110 -0.01 8.88 3.72
N VAL A 111 -0.62 8.91 4.91
CA VAL A 111 0.10 8.91 6.19
C VAL A 111 0.90 7.60 6.37
N LEU A 112 0.27 6.46 6.11
CA LEU A 112 0.91 5.15 6.30
C LEU A 112 1.97 4.84 5.23
N ALA A 113 1.78 5.32 4.01
CA ALA A 113 2.73 5.16 2.90
C ALA A 113 3.85 6.21 2.90
N ALA A 114 3.76 7.27 3.70
CA ALA A 114 4.78 8.31 3.74
C ALA A 114 6.19 7.78 4.10
N PRO A 115 6.37 6.96 5.16
CA PRO A 115 7.70 6.42 5.49
C PRO A 115 8.36 5.63 4.35
N PRO A 116 7.71 4.62 3.72
CA PRO A 116 8.34 3.88 2.62
C PRO A 116 8.54 4.68 1.33
N LEU A 117 7.84 5.81 1.15
CA LEU A 117 8.03 6.69 0.00
C LEU A 117 9.14 7.73 0.20
N LEU A 118 9.28 8.24 1.43
CA LEU A 118 10.23 9.32 1.74
C LEU A 118 11.60 8.78 2.18
N GLU A 119 11.62 7.69 2.96
CA GLU A 119 12.84 7.12 3.54
C GLU A 119 12.90 5.59 3.40
N PRO A 120 12.89 5.05 2.17
CA PRO A 120 12.92 3.61 1.93
C PRO A 120 14.19 2.94 2.49
N ARG A 121 15.33 3.65 2.46
CA ARG A 121 16.62 3.15 2.97
C ARG A 121 16.58 2.83 4.46
N SER A 122 15.97 3.70 5.27
CA SER A 122 15.82 3.50 6.72
C SER A 122 15.10 2.19 7.04
N ILE A 123 14.12 1.79 6.21
CA ILE A 123 13.39 0.52 6.36
C ILE A 123 14.29 -0.67 6.00
N VAL A 124 15.02 -0.58 4.89
CA VAL A 124 15.96 -1.64 4.45
C VAL A 124 17.05 -1.87 5.50
N ASP A 125 17.64 -0.80 6.03
CA ASP A 125 18.68 -0.86 7.06
C ASP A 125 18.17 -1.48 8.36
N ALA A 126 16.97 -1.10 8.79
CA ALA A 126 16.32 -1.69 9.97
C ALA A 126 16.07 -3.19 9.77
N CYS A 127 15.55 -3.61 8.61
CA CYS A 127 15.33 -5.02 8.32
C CYS A 127 16.63 -5.82 8.22
N ASN A 128 17.69 -5.25 7.63
CA ASN A 128 19.02 -5.86 7.61
C ASN A 128 19.61 -6.00 9.03
N ALA A 129 19.43 -5.01 9.89
CA ALA A 129 19.86 -5.08 11.29
C ALA A 129 19.13 -6.19 12.06
N ILE A 130 17.81 -6.29 11.88
CA ILE A 130 17.00 -7.38 12.46
C ILE A 130 17.48 -8.73 11.93
N ALA A 131 17.64 -8.88 10.62
CA ALA A 131 18.11 -10.12 10.01
C ALA A 131 19.48 -10.54 10.54
N ARG A 132 20.43 -9.60 10.69
CA ARG A 132 21.71 -9.88 11.35
C ARG A 132 21.51 -10.36 12.79
N SER A 133 20.71 -9.67 13.60
CA SER A 133 20.51 -10.06 15.02
C SER A 133 19.87 -11.43 15.22
N LEU A 134 19.10 -11.93 14.25
CA LEU A 134 18.35 -13.18 14.38
C LEU A 134 19.07 -14.38 13.76
N PHE A 135 19.90 -14.15 12.74
CA PHE A 135 20.44 -15.22 11.90
C PHE A 135 21.97 -15.21 11.77
N HIS A 136 22.68 -14.25 12.36
CA HIS A 136 24.14 -14.16 12.42
C HIS A 136 24.65 -14.03 13.85
#